data_AF-A0A368KLF0-F1
#
_entry.id   AF-A0A368KLF0-F1
#
_cell.length_a   1.000
_cell.length_b   1.000
_cell.length_c   1.000
_cell.angle_alpha   90.00
_cell.angle_beta   90.00
_cell.angle_gamma   90.00
#
_symmetry.space_group_name_H-M   'P 1'
#
loop_
_entity.id
_entity.type
_entity.pdbx_description
1 polymer ?
#
loop_
_entity_poly.entity_id
_entity_poly.type
_entity_poly.pdbx_seq_one_letter_code
_entity_poly.pdbx_strand_id
1 'polypeptide(L)'
;MKWMFSTSSLAVGLLAVAALSFAGCSGGQSAMGDADEHSEVAHDDHDHGDEHSHVHGEWWCGEHGVPEEICALCDTKLIVEFKEKGDWCEEHNRPASQCFICSPELFDKFAARYKAKYGEDPPKPEALEKGADS
;
A
#
# COMPACT_ATOMS: atom_id res chain seq x y z
N MET A 1 -14.64 22.74 32.59
CA MET A 1 -15.03 24.17 32.50
C MET A 1 -13.80 25.00 32.19
N LYS A 2 -13.93 25.89 31.20
CA LYS A 2 -13.25 27.19 30.95
C LYS A 2 -12.09 27.54 31.89
N TRP A 3 -10.99 28.16 31.50
CA TRP A 3 -10.44 28.83 30.31
C TRP A 3 -9.09 29.35 30.84
N MET A 4 -8.08 29.53 30.01
CA MET A 4 -7.36 30.81 29.89
C MET A 4 -6.04 30.62 29.14
N PHE A 5 -6.02 31.34 28.02
CA PHE A 5 -4.92 31.78 27.19
C PHE A 5 -3.67 32.19 27.97
N SER A 6 -2.50 31.90 27.42
CA SER A 6 -1.31 32.72 27.63
C SER A 6 -0.66 32.98 26.28
N THR A 7 -1.14 34.02 25.62
CA THR A 7 -0.48 34.66 24.47
C THR A 7 0.46 35.77 24.97
N SER A 8 1.49 36.04 24.17
CA SER A 8 2.45 37.16 24.27
C SER A 8 3.59 36.90 25.27
N SER A 9 4.87 37.05 24.92
CA SER A 9 5.45 38.21 24.24
C SER A 9 6.88 37.92 23.73
N LEU A 10 7.20 38.44 22.53
CA LEU A 10 8.38 39.27 22.16
C LEU A 10 9.78 38.78 22.62
N ALA A 11 10.83 38.65 21.80
CA ALA A 11 11.27 39.53 20.72
C ALA A 11 12.49 38.95 19.98
N VAL A 12 12.53 39.19 18.65
CA VAL A 12 13.66 39.73 17.85
C VAL A 12 14.99 38.97 17.83
N GLY A 13 15.38 38.52 16.62
CA GLY A 13 16.74 38.11 16.29
C GLY A 13 16.97 38.04 14.78
N LEU A 14 17.37 39.19 14.21
CA LEU A 14 17.80 39.47 12.84
C LEU A 14 18.54 38.36 12.05
N LEU A 15 18.16 38.23 10.77
CA LEU A 15 19.01 38.23 9.56
C LEU A 15 20.31 37.39 9.52
N ALA A 16 20.34 36.41 8.61
CA ALA A 16 21.44 36.25 7.66
C ALA A 16 20.98 35.48 6.41
N VAL A 17 21.01 36.17 5.27
CA VAL A 17 20.83 35.65 3.92
C VAL A 17 22.10 34.91 3.51
N ALA A 18 21.98 33.70 3.00
CA ALA A 18 23.05 33.06 2.22
C ALA A 18 22.43 32.32 1.04
N ALA A 19 22.27 33.05 -0.07
CA ALA A 19 22.05 32.48 -1.39
C ALA A 19 23.37 31.86 -1.86
N LEU A 20 23.40 30.55 -2.07
CA LEU A 20 24.47 29.86 -2.78
C LEU A 20 23.95 29.44 -4.15
N SER A 21 24.20 30.32 -5.12
CA SER A 21 24.09 30.05 -6.54
C SER A 21 25.25 29.16 -6.97
N PHE A 22 24.98 27.89 -7.31
CA PHE A 22 25.92 27.08 -8.07
C PHE A 22 25.71 27.33 -9.56
N ALA A 23 26.45 28.30 -10.10
CA ALA A 23 26.77 28.36 -11.51
C ALA A 23 28.25 27.97 -11.65
N GLY A 24 28.49 26.72 -12.06
CA GLY A 24 29.83 26.18 -12.28
C GLY A 24 29.80 25.12 -13.37
N CYS A 25 29.95 25.56 -14.61
CA CYS A 25 30.18 24.71 -15.78
C CYS A 25 31.70 24.67 -16.05
N SER A 26 32.28 23.47 -16.19
CA SER A 26 33.59 23.27 -16.82
C SER A 26 33.65 21.88 -17.46
N GLY A 27 33.28 21.82 -18.74
CA GLY A 27 34.02 21.11 -19.78
C GLY A 27 33.88 19.59 -19.90
N GLY A 28 33.14 19.16 -20.92
CA GLY A 28 33.26 17.82 -21.51
C GLY A 28 32.33 17.68 -22.74
N GLN A 29 32.86 17.94 -23.93
CA GLN A 29 32.14 17.81 -25.21
C GLN A 29 31.69 16.37 -25.49
N SER A 30 30.46 16.20 -25.98
CA SER A 30 30.19 15.49 -27.24
C SER A 30 28.80 15.87 -27.76
N ALA A 31 28.76 16.10 -29.06
CA ALA A 31 27.63 16.65 -29.80
C ALA A 31 26.54 15.61 -30.12
N MET A 32 25.35 16.15 -30.36
CA MET A 32 24.28 15.66 -31.24
C MET A 32 23.60 14.33 -30.89
N GLY A 33 22.41 14.46 -30.32
CA GLY A 33 21.30 13.50 -30.43
C GLY A 33 20.01 14.26 -30.17
N ASP A 34 19.18 14.30 -31.20
CA ASP A 34 18.02 15.15 -31.44
C ASP A 34 16.88 15.12 -30.40
N ALA A 35 16.18 16.26 -30.37
CA ALA A 35 14.72 16.45 -30.29
C ALA A 35 13.90 15.98 -29.07
N ASP A 36 12.93 16.85 -28.80
CA ASP A 36 11.67 16.68 -28.08
C ASP A 36 11.63 16.72 -26.55
N GLU A 37 11.40 17.95 -26.08
CA GLU A 37 10.24 18.32 -25.27
C GLU A 37 9.08 17.30 -25.28
N HIS A 38 8.94 16.53 -24.21
CA HIS A 38 7.62 16.35 -23.60
C HIS A 38 7.76 16.12 -22.09
N SER A 39 6.99 16.91 -21.37
CA SER A 39 6.81 16.82 -19.94
C SER A 39 5.89 15.66 -19.62
N GLU A 40 6.42 14.55 -19.12
CA GLU A 40 5.64 13.59 -18.33
C GLU A 40 6.58 12.66 -17.60
N VAL A 41 6.45 12.63 -16.28
CA VAL A 41 7.01 11.56 -15.47
C VAL A 41 6.19 10.33 -15.84
N ALA A 42 6.76 9.51 -16.73
CA ALA A 42 6.18 8.24 -17.14
C ALA A 42 5.89 7.42 -15.89
N HIS A 43 4.60 7.14 -15.68
CA HIS A 43 4.18 6.03 -14.87
C HIS A 43 4.75 4.76 -15.53
N ASP A 44 5.56 4.02 -14.77
CA ASP A 44 5.98 2.68 -15.16
C ASP A 44 4.71 1.80 -15.14
N ASP A 45 4.21 1.49 -16.33
CA ASP A 45 3.10 0.58 -16.57
C ASP A 45 3.43 -0.79 -15.97
N HIS A 46 2.83 -1.11 -14.83
CA HIS A 46 2.68 -2.49 -14.40
C HIS A 46 1.48 -3.09 -15.16
N ASP A 47 1.83 -3.77 -16.24
CA ASP A 47 0.97 -4.68 -17.01
C ASP A 47 0.44 -5.78 -16.08
N HIS A 48 -0.74 -5.56 -15.51
CA HIS A 48 -1.54 -6.62 -14.90
C HIS A 48 -2.36 -7.30 -15.99
N GLY A 49 -1.66 -8.04 -16.84
CA GLY A 49 -2.24 -8.93 -17.82
C GLY A 49 -3.16 -9.95 -17.15
N ASP A 50 -4.43 -9.87 -17.51
CA ASP A 50 -5.49 -10.84 -17.24
C ASP A 50 -5.06 -12.25 -17.69
N GLU A 51 -4.69 -13.10 -16.74
CA GLU A 51 -4.81 -14.54 -16.88
C GLU A 51 -5.10 -15.13 -15.50
N HIS A 52 -6.34 -15.61 -15.31
CA HIS A 52 -6.76 -16.45 -14.19
C HIS A 52 -6.01 -17.78 -14.19
N SER A 53 -4.72 -17.73 -13.85
CA SER A 53 -3.88 -18.88 -13.57
C SER A 53 -3.48 -18.73 -12.12
N HIS A 54 -3.66 -19.79 -11.32
CA HIS A 54 -3.21 -19.82 -9.93
C HIS A 54 -1.68 -19.73 -9.88
N VAL A 55 -1.14 -18.53 -10.04
CA VAL A 55 0.29 -18.27 -9.99
C VAL A 55 0.65 -18.17 -8.51
N HIS A 56 1.11 -19.29 -7.95
CA HIS A 56 1.72 -19.38 -6.62
C HIS A 56 3.08 -18.63 -6.52
N GLY A 57 3.24 -17.53 -7.26
CA GLY A 57 4.45 -16.71 -7.34
C GLY A 57 4.21 -15.21 -7.18
N GLU A 58 2.95 -14.76 -7.12
CA GLU A 58 2.62 -13.36 -6.83
C GLU A 58 2.57 -13.11 -5.32
N TRP A 59 2.91 -11.89 -4.89
CA TRP A 59 2.92 -11.54 -3.46
C TRP A 59 1.51 -11.48 -2.84
N TRP A 60 0.47 -11.38 -3.68
CA TRP A 60 -0.92 -11.19 -3.30
C TRP A 60 -1.79 -12.39 -3.69
N CYS A 61 -2.63 -12.86 -2.78
CA CYS A 61 -3.62 -13.89 -3.07
C CYS A 61 -4.91 -13.23 -3.59
N GLY A 62 -5.15 -13.30 -4.90
CA GLY A 62 -6.34 -12.73 -5.53
C GLY A 62 -7.66 -13.35 -5.04
N GLU A 63 -7.65 -14.66 -4.75
CA GLU A 63 -8.84 -15.39 -4.31
C GLU A 63 -9.25 -15.01 -2.87
N HIS A 64 -8.27 -14.89 -1.98
CA HIS A 64 -8.51 -14.72 -0.55
C HIS A 64 -8.28 -13.30 -0.03
N GLY A 65 -7.72 -12.40 -0.84
CA GLY A 65 -7.60 -10.97 -0.57
C GLY A 65 -6.61 -10.61 0.53
N VAL A 66 -5.56 -11.42 0.68
CA VAL A 66 -4.46 -11.22 1.64
C VAL A 66 -3.12 -11.53 0.96
N PRO A 67 -1.98 -11.04 1.47
CA PRO A 67 -0.67 -11.48 0.98
C PRO A 67 -0.50 -12.99 1.10
N GLU A 68 0.08 -13.62 0.07
CA GLU A 68 0.27 -15.09 0.01
C GLU A 68 1.02 -15.63 1.23
N GLU A 69 2.02 -14.88 1.71
CA GLU A 69 2.83 -15.20 2.89
C GLU A 69 2.03 -15.41 4.19
N ILE A 70 0.82 -14.86 4.28
CA ILE A 70 -0.05 -14.99 5.47
C ILE A 70 -1.40 -15.63 5.15
N CYS A 71 -1.62 -16.07 3.91
CA CYS A 71 -2.89 -16.67 3.52
C CYS A 71 -3.02 -18.07 4.10
N ALA A 72 -3.72 -18.23 5.23
CA ALA A 72 -3.89 -19.55 5.87
C ALA A 72 -4.77 -20.53 5.06
N LEU A 73 -5.48 -20.01 4.05
CA LEU A 73 -6.26 -20.81 3.11
C LEU A 73 -5.37 -21.40 2.00
N CYS A 74 -4.29 -20.71 1.62
CA CYS A 74 -3.26 -21.24 0.71
C CYS A 74 -2.18 -22.04 1.46
N ASP A 75 -1.67 -21.53 2.58
CA ASP A 75 -0.71 -22.22 3.45
C ASP A 75 -1.36 -22.67 4.76
N THR A 76 -1.88 -23.89 4.73
CA THR A 76 -2.53 -24.53 5.87
C THR A 76 -1.62 -24.72 7.10
N LYS A 77 -0.29 -24.58 6.95
CA LYS A 77 0.63 -24.64 8.10
C LYS A 77 0.43 -23.46 9.05
N LEU A 78 -0.05 -22.33 8.55
CA LEU A 78 -0.34 -21.13 9.34
C LEU A 78 -1.55 -21.31 10.27
N ILE A 79 -2.43 -22.27 9.99
CA ILE A 79 -3.68 -22.49 10.75
C ILE A 79 -3.39 -22.73 12.24
N VAL A 80 -2.37 -23.53 12.56
CA VAL A 80 -2.02 -23.84 13.95
C VAL A 80 -1.67 -22.56 14.70
N GLU A 81 -0.83 -21.71 14.11
CA GLU A 81 -0.41 -20.45 14.73
C GLU A 81 -1.59 -19.49 14.95
N PHE A 82 -2.50 -19.37 13.98
CA PHE A 82 -3.70 -18.54 14.11
C PHE A 82 -4.63 -19.07 15.22
N LYS A 83 -4.83 -20.40 15.29
CA LYS A 83 -5.63 -21.02 16.36
C LYS A 83 -5.01 -20.84 17.74
N GLU A 84 -3.69 -21.02 17.87
CA GLU A 84 -2.97 -20.80 19.14
C GLU A 84 -3.05 -19.35 19.62
N LYS A 85 -3.09 -18.39 18.68
CA LYS A 85 -3.30 -16.97 18.97
C LYS A 85 -4.75 -16.61 19.30
N GLY A 86 -5.69 -17.56 19.20
CA GLY A 86 -7.13 -17.31 19.33
C GLY A 86 -7.72 -16.50 18.16
N ASP A 87 -6.99 -16.38 17.05
CA ASP A 87 -7.38 -15.65 15.86
C ASP A 87 -8.02 -16.61 14.84
N TRP A 88 -9.13 -17.22 15.23
CA TRP A 88 -9.81 -18.23 14.40
C TRP A 88 -11.32 -18.02 14.38
N CYS A 89 -11.88 -17.97 13.17
CA CYS A 89 -13.32 -17.97 12.94
C CYS A 89 -13.76 -19.41 12.64
N GLU A 90 -14.48 -20.03 13.58
CA GLU A 90 -14.96 -21.41 13.43
C GLU A 90 -16.05 -21.55 12.37
N GLU A 91 -16.91 -20.54 12.22
CA GLU A 91 -18.03 -20.57 11.25
C GLU A 91 -17.52 -20.64 9.80
N HIS A 92 -16.41 -19.96 9.51
CA HIS A 92 -15.85 -19.83 8.16
C HIS A 92 -14.48 -20.50 7.99
N ASN A 93 -14.03 -21.26 9.00
CA ASN A 93 -12.79 -22.05 8.98
C ASN A 93 -11.55 -21.28 8.48
N ARG A 94 -11.38 -20.04 8.93
CA ARG A 94 -10.28 -19.17 8.53
C ARG A 94 -9.84 -18.26 9.68
N PRO A 95 -8.66 -17.63 9.63
CA PRO A 95 -8.25 -16.69 10.65
C PRO A 95 -9.29 -15.59 10.82
N ALA A 96 -9.64 -15.23 12.06
CA ALA A 96 -10.68 -14.23 12.29
C ALA A 96 -10.27 -12.86 11.71
N SER A 97 -8.98 -12.52 11.81
CA SER A 97 -8.35 -11.34 11.21
C SER A 97 -8.37 -11.32 9.68
N GLN A 98 -8.64 -12.46 9.04
CA GLN A 98 -8.78 -12.59 7.59
C GLN A 98 -10.24 -12.85 7.19
N CYS A 99 -11.18 -12.98 8.13
CA CYS A 99 -12.55 -13.36 7.83
C CYS A 99 -13.39 -12.19 7.32
N PHE A 100 -13.33 -11.94 6.02
CA PHE A 100 -14.10 -10.86 5.37
C PHE A 100 -15.61 -11.11 5.29
N ILE A 101 -16.06 -12.34 5.59
CA ILE A 101 -17.50 -12.67 5.66
C ILE A 101 -18.08 -12.12 6.96
N CYS A 102 -17.39 -12.31 8.09
CA CYS A 102 -17.83 -11.76 9.38
C CYS A 102 -17.53 -10.25 9.52
N SER A 103 -16.43 -9.80 8.92
CA SER A 103 -15.94 -8.43 9.06
C SER A 103 -15.35 -7.92 7.73
N PRO A 104 -16.21 -7.47 6.78
CA PRO A 104 -15.80 -6.96 5.47
C PRO A 104 -14.74 -5.85 5.55
N GLU A 105 -14.80 -5.00 6.58
CA GLU A 105 -13.87 -3.88 6.81
C GLU A 105 -12.43 -4.32 7.09
N LEU A 106 -12.19 -5.60 7.41
CA LEU A 106 -10.83 -6.11 7.54
C LEU A 106 -10.09 -6.11 6.20
N PHE A 107 -10.81 -6.21 5.07
CA PHE A 107 -10.23 -6.16 3.74
C PHE A 107 -9.49 -4.85 3.47
N ASP A 108 -10.03 -3.72 3.93
CA ASP A 108 -9.45 -2.38 3.70
C ASP A 108 -8.01 -2.28 4.21
N LYS A 109 -7.68 -2.99 5.30
CA LYS A 109 -6.32 -3.03 5.86
C LYS A 109 -5.34 -3.72 4.91
N PHE A 110 -5.76 -4.82 4.30
CA PHE A 110 -4.94 -5.54 3.33
C PHE A 110 -4.89 -4.82 1.99
N ALA A 111 -6.00 -4.23 1.56
CA ALA A 111 -6.09 -3.42 0.36
C ALA A 111 -5.19 -2.18 0.42
N ALA A 112 -5.11 -1.52 1.58
CA ALA A 112 -4.16 -0.42 1.77
C ALA A 112 -2.70 -0.87 1.59
N ARG A 113 -2.34 -2.09 2.03
CA ARG A 113 -0.99 -2.65 1.82
C ARG A 113 -0.73 -2.93 0.35
N TYR A 114 -1.72 -3.45 -0.37
CA TYR A 114 -1.63 -3.67 -1.82
C TYR A 114 -1.46 -2.34 -2.56
N LYS A 115 -2.32 -1.35 -2.30
CA LYS A 115 -2.26 -0.03 -2.90
C LYS A 115 -0.97 0.71 -2.63
N ALA A 116 -0.40 0.55 -1.43
CA ALA A 116 0.91 1.12 -1.12
C ALA A 116 2.04 0.51 -1.97
N LYS A 117 1.87 -0.72 -2.46
CA LYS A 117 2.85 -1.43 -3.29
C LYS A 117 2.66 -1.19 -4.78
N TYR A 118 1.41 -1.22 -5.26
CA TYR A 118 1.09 -1.19 -6.69
C TYR A 118 0.47 0.12 -7.17
N GLY A 119 0.06 1.02 -6.26
CA GLY A 119 -0.56 2.30 -6.60
C GLY A 119 -2.08 2.23 -6.89
N GLU A 120 -2.64 1.03 -7.01
CA GLU A 120 -4.06 0.78 -7.29
C GLU A 120 -4.74 -0.10 -6.24
N ASP A 121 -6.07 -0.20 -6.28
CA ASP A 121 -6.82 -1.06 -5.35
C ASP A 121 -6.77 -2.53 -5.82
N PRO A 122 -6.62 -3.51 -4.90
CA PRO A 122 -6.54 -4.92 -5.29
C PRO A 122 -7.84 -5.45 -5.88
N PRO A 123 -7.77 -6.59 -6.61
CA PRO A 123 -8.96 -7.36 -6.92
C PRO A 123 -9.71 -7.75 -5.63
N LYS A 124 -11.04 -7.64 -5.66
CA LYS A 124 -11.87 -8.02 -4.52
C LYS A 124 -11.95 -9.54 -4.40
N PRO A 125 -11.74 -10.12 -3.20
CA PRO A 125 -11.86 -11.55 -3.00
C PRO A 125 -13.32 -11.97 -2.97
N GLU A 126 -13.60 -13.20 -3.39
CA GLU A 126 -14.95 -13.76 -3.42
C GLU A 126 -15.64 -13.75 -2.04
N ALA A 127 -14.88 -13.87 -0.96
CA ALA A 127 -15.39 -13.83 0.41
C ALA A 127 -16.03 -12.47 0.77
N LEU A 128 -15.57 -11.38 0.15
CA LEU A 128 -16.14 -10.05 0.36
C LEU A 128 -17.45 -9.89 -0.41
N GLU A 129 -17.55 -10.49 -1.59
CA GLU A 129 -18.76 -10.43 -2.41
C GLU A 129 -19.90 -11.25 -1.80
N LYS A 130 -19.60 -12.45 -1.27
CA LYS A 130 -20.56 -13.37 -0.64
C LYS A 130 -21.02 -12.95 0.77
N GLY A 131 -20.31 -12.03 1.41
CA GLY A 131 -20.68 -11.49 2.73
C GLY A 131 -21.57 -10.24 2.66
N ALA A 132 -21.70 -9.62 1.48
CA ALA A 132 -22.44 -8.37 1.30
C ALA A 132 -23.95 -8.56 1.06
N ASP A 133 -24.41 -9.81 0.82
CA ASP A 133 -25.82 -10.13 0.56
C ASP A 133 -26.54 -10.87 1.71
N SER A 134 -25.85 -11.18 2.81
CA SER A 134 -26.40 -11.91 3.96
C SER A 134 -26.97 -11.01 5.06
#